data_AF-A0A368GUS5-F1
#
_entry.id   AF-A0A368GUS5-F1
#
_cell.length_a   1.000
_cell.length_b   1.000
_cell.length_c   1.000
_cell.angle_alpha   90.00
_cell.angle_beta   90.00
_cell.angle_gamma   90.00
#
_symmetry.space_group_name_H-M   'P 1'
#
loop_
_entity.id
_entity.type
_entity.pdbx_description
1 polymer ?
#
loop_
_entity_poly.entity_id
_entity_poly.type
_entity_poly.pdbx_seq_one_letter_code
_entity_poly.pdbx_strand_id
1 'polypeptide(L)' 'MFYFLVLSLLFVNVLTQDGANTYTPCLDKAGSSFCVKPFMNGMCHDEAVKELMQEVCAETCAFCP' A
#
# COMPACT_ATOMS: atom_id res chain seq x y z
N MET A 1 22.14 18.75 38.03
CA MET A 1 21.08 19.28 37.16
C MET A 1 21.17 18.82 35.71
N PHE A 2 22.36 18.62 35.12
CA PHE A 2 22.51 18.19 33.72
C PHE A 2 22.06 16.74 33.41
N TYR A 3 22.02 15.86 34.41
CA TYR A 3 21.60 14.45 34.25
C TYR A 3 20.17 14.30 33.73
N PHE A 4 19.26 15.19 34.14
CA PHE A 4 17.88 15.18 33.67
C PHE A 4 17.79 15.47 32.16
N LEU A 5 18.64 16.36 31.64
CA LEU A 5 18.67 16.69 30.21
C LEU A 5 19.14 15.51 29.37
N VAL A 6 20.16 14.78 29.85
CA VAL A 6 20.69 13.59 29.17
C VAL A 6 19.68 12.46 29.17
N LEU A 7 18.98 12.24 30.29
CA LEU A 7 17.91 11.24 30.38
C LEU A 7 16.76 11.56 29.41
N SER A 8 16.29 12.81 29.36
CA SER A 8 15.22 13.21 28.43
C SER A 8 15.57 12.97 26.97
N LEU A 9 16.82 13.22 26.56
CA LEU A 9 17.26 12.99 25.18
C LEU A 9 17.32 11.50 24.81
N LEU A 10 17.61 10.61 25.76
CA LEU A 10 17.60 9.16 25.52
C LEU A 10 16.19 8.61 25.30
N PHE A 11 15.19 9.12 26.01
CA PHE A 11 13.79 8.68 25.85
C PHE A 11 13.19 9.09 24.48
N VAL A 12 13.59 10.23 23.93
CA VAL A 12 13.08 10.69 22.61
C VAL A 12 13.58 9.80 21.47
N ASN A 13 14.80 9.27 21.56
CA ASN A 13 15.35 8.37 20.54
C ASN A 13 14.64 6.99 20.49
N VAL A 14 14.06 6.54 21.60
CA VAL A 14 13.36 5.24 21.69
C VAL A 14 11.96 5.30 21.07
N LEU A 15 11.30 6.47 21.05
CA LEU A 15 9.94 6.62 20.53
C LEU A 15 9.86 6.91 19.04
N THR A 16 10.99 7.14 18.35
CA THR A 16 10.99 7.54 16.93
C THR A 16 11.32 6.37 15.99
N GLN A 17 11.18 5.13 16.46
CA GLN A 17 11.31 3.93 15.65
C GLN A 17 9.95 3.26 15.42
N ASP A 18 8.89 4.06 15.25
CA ASP A 18 7.73 3.59 14.50
C ASP A 18 8.15 3.60 13.03
N GLY A 19 8.61 2.44 12.56
CA GLY A 19 8.79 2.20 11.14
C GLY A 19 7.53 2.68 10.44
N ALA A 20 7.67 3.70 9.60
CA ALA A 20 6.60 4.19 8.77
C ALA A 20 6.11 3.01 7.92
N ASN A 21 5.12 2.26 8.42
CA ASN A 21 4.32 1.37 7.63
C ASN A 21 3.52 2.31 6.74
N THR A 22 4.13 2.72 5.64
CA THR A 22 3.48 3.48 4.59
C THR A 22 2.37 2.57 4.08
N TYR A 23 1.19 2.70 4.66
CA TYR A 23 -0.02 2.11 4.14
C TYR A 23 -0.22 2.73 2.75
N THR A 24 0.27 2.04 1.74
CA THR A 24 -0.04 2.33 0.36
C THR A 24 -1.43 1.77 0.11
N PRO A 25 -2.47 2.63 -0.02
CA PRO A 25 -3.81 2.14 -0.27
C PRO A 25 -3.80 1.39 -1.59
N CYS A 26 -4.23 0.13 -1.55
CA CYS A 26 -4.40 -0.66 -2.75
C CYS A 26 -5.69 -0.23 -3.42
N LEU A 27 -5.55 0.43 -4.57
CA LEU A 27 -6.64 1.08 -5.30
C LEU A 27 -6.48 0.80 -6.79
N ASP A 28 -7.58 0.88 -7.51
CA ASP A 28 -7.55 0.86 -8.97
C ASP A 28 -6.92 2.15 -9.53
N LYS A 29 -5.66 2.06 -10.01
CA LYS A 29 -4.96 3.19 -10.63
C LYS A 29 -5.66 3.72 -11.88
N ALA A 30 -6.29 2.83 -12.66
CA ALA A 30 -7.03 3.21 -13.86
C ALA A 30 -8.45 3.71 -13.55
N GLY A 31 -8.89 3.62 -12.29
CA GLY A 31 -10.23 3.95 -11.84
C GLY A 31 -11.21 2.79 -12.01
N SER A 32 -12.14 2.68 -11.08
CA SER A 32 -13.13 1.60 -11.00
C SER A 32 -13.96 1.47 -12.28
N SER A 33 -14.35 2.57 -12.93
CA SER A 33 -15.09 2.53 -14.20
C SER A 33 -14.33 1.86 -15.34
N PHE A 34 -13.00 2.00 -15.36
CA PHE A 34 -12.16 1.32 -16.35
C PHE A 34 -12.07 -0.17 -16.02
N CYS A 35 -11.84 -0.51 -14.74
CA CYS A 35 -11.57 -1.88 -14.30
C CYS A 35 -12.79 -2.81 -14.32
N VAL A 36 -14.02 -2.29 -14.27
CA VAL A 36 -15.25 -3.09 -14.37
C VAL A 36 -15.32 -3.89 -15.68
N LYS A 37 -14.98 -3.28 -16.82
CA LYS A 37 -15.11 -3.96 -18.13
C LYS A 37 -14.08 -5.10 -18.30
N PRO A 38 -12.78 -4.91 -18.03
CA PRO A 38 -11.78 -5.99 -17.95
C PRO A 38 -12.17 -7.09 -16.96
N PHE A 39 -12.69 -6.73 -15.79
CA PHE A 39 -13.15 -7.69 -14.79
C PHE A 39 -14.26 -8.59 -15.34
N MET A 40 -15.31 -8.00 -15.93
CA MET A 40 -16.40 -8.76 -16.55
C MET A 40 -15.95 -9.62 -17.74
N ASN A 41 -14.88 -9.22 -18.43
CA ASN A 41 -14.27 -9.99 -19.51
C ASN A 41 -13.31 -11.09 -19.01
N GLY A 42 -13.13 -11.23 -17.69
CA GLY A 42 -12.25 -12.25 -17.10
C GLY A 42 -10.76 -11.94 -17.15
N MET A 43 -10.37 -10.69 -17.47
CA MET A 43 -8.96 -10.31 -17.65
C MET A 43 -8.12 -10.42 -16.37
N CYS A 44 -8.74 -10.41 -15.18
CA CYS A 44 -8.03 -10.65 -13.92
C CYS A 44 -7.39 -12.05 -13.86
N HIS A 45 -7.87 -13.02 -14.64
CA HIS A 45 -7.34 -14.39 -14.67
C HIS A 45 -6.63 -14.73 -15.97
N ASP A 46 -6.53 -13.76 -16.89
CA ASP A 46 -5.84 -13.94 -18.16
C ASP A 46 -4.34 -13.67 -17.94
N GLU A 47 -3.52 -14.73 -18.02
CA GLU A 47 -2.06 -14.65 -17.82
C GLU A 47 -1.38 -13.65 -18.77
N ALA A 48 -1.97 -13.34 -19.94
CA ALA A 48 -1.40 -12.37 -20.88
C ALA A 48 -1.49 -10.92 -20.37
N VAL A 49 -2.46 -10.62 -19.51
CA VAL A 49 -2.72 -9.25 -18.99
C VAL A 49 -2.75 -9.18 -17.47
N LYS A 50 -2.42 -10.28 -16.79
CA LYS A 50 -2.43 -10.38 -15.32
C LYS A 50 -1.52 -9.37 -14.65
N GLU A 51 -0.28 -9.20 -15.12
CA GLU A 51 0.65 -8.20 -14.58
C GLU A 51 0.08 -6.78 -14.74
N LEU A 52 -0.54 -6.49 -15.89
CA LEU A 52 -1.20 -5.23 -16.13
C LEU A 52 -2.37 -5.04 -15.15
N MET A 53 -3.26 -6.03 -15.02
CA MET A 53 -4.42 -5.95 -14.12
C MET A 53 -4.01 -5.82 -12.64
N GLN A 54 -2.92 -6.46 -12.23
CA GLN A 54 -2.31 -6.29 -10.92
C GLN A 54 -1.81 -4.87 -10.68
N GLU A 55 -1.33 -4.19 -11.73
CA GLU A 55 -0.87 -2.82 -11.59
C GLU A 55 -2.01 -1.79 -11.63
N VAL A 56 -2.93 -1.91 -12.59
CA VAL A 56 -3.96 -0.88 -12.83
C VAL A 56 -5.30 -1.12 -12.15
N CYS A 57 -5.63 -2.38 -11.88
CA CYS A 57 -6.95 -2.81 -11.38
C CYS A 57 -6.82 -3.74 -10.17
N ALA A 58 -5.83 -3.47 -9.31
CA ALA A 58 -5.49 -4.31 -8.17
C ALA A 58 -6.67 -4.52 -7.21
N GLU A 59 -7.48 -3.48 -6.98
CA GLU A 59 -8.61 -3.50 -6.07
C GLU A 59 -9.78 -4.28 -6.69
N THR A 60 -10.19 -3.92 -7.91
CA THR A 60 -11.28 -4.61 -8.62
C THR A 60 -10.99 -6.10 -8.85
N CYS A 61 -9.74 -6.45 -9.16
CA CYS A 61 -9.32 -7.84 -9.33
C CYS A 61 -8.95 -8.55 -8.02
N ALA A 62 -9.11 -7.91 -6.86
CA ALA A 62 -8.80 -8.46 -5.55
C ALA A 62 -7.35 -9.00 -5.40
N PHE A 63 -6.38 -8.30 -6.00
CA PHE A 63 -4.95 -8.57 -5.85
C PHE A 63 -4.32 -7.88 -4.64
N CYS A 64 -5.09 -7.03 -3.95
CA CYS A 64 -4.69 -6.41 -2.71
C CYS A 64 -4.51 -7.45 -1.58
N PRO A 65 -3.53 -7.26 -0.68
CA PRO A 65 -3.32 -8.12 0.49
C PRO A 65 -4.44 -8.01 1.52
#